data_AF-A0A941T0L6-F1
#
_entry.id   AF-A0A941T0L6-F1
#
_cell.length_a   1.000
_cell.length_b   1.000
_cell.length_c   1.000
_cell.angle_alpha   90.00
_cell.angle_beta   90.00
_cell.angle_gamma   90.00
#
_symmetry.space_group_name_H-M   'P 1'
#
loop_
_entity.id
_entity.type
_entity.pdbx_description
1 polymer ?
#
loop_
_entity_poly.entity_id
_entity_poly.type
_entity_poly.pdbx_seq_one_letter_code
_entity_poly.pdbx_strand_id
1 'polypeptide(L)' 'MGVELLSEAQYRALQELGEFDLKTSSWIATPDALRALGGALFCDRRYDRVFVYHNGAQSYYAARGFRGLLRV' A
#
# COMPACT_ATOMS: atom_id res chain seq x y z
N MET A 1 -1.88 -14.47 -11.58
CA MET A 1 -1.57 -13.37 -12.52
C MET A 1 -0.27 -12.62 -12.18
N GLY A 2 0.71 -13.17 -11.44
CA GLY A 2 2.08 -12.60 -11.33
C GLY A 2 2.21 -11.17 -10.76
N VAL A 3 1.11 -10.52 -10.38
CA VAL A 3 1.09 -9.18 -9.79
C VAL A 3 1.21 -9.31 -8.29
N GLU A 4 2.21 -8.63 -7.72
CA GLU A 4 2.47 -8.58 -6.28
C GLU A 4 2.11 -7.20 -5.72
N LEU A 5 1.69 -7.13 -4.46
CA LEU A 5 1.58 -5.86 -3.76
C LEU A 5 2.98 -5.30 -3.48
N LEU A 6 3.14 -3.98 -3.60
CA LEU A 6 4.38 -3.34 -3.18
C LEU A 6 4.62 -3.53 -1.68
N SER A 7 5.84 -3.85 -1.28
CA SER A 7 6.31 -3.64 0.09
C SER A 7 6.42 -2.15 0.41
N GLU A 8 6.53 -1.80 1.70
CA GLU A 8 6.76 -0.41 2.10
C GLU A 8 8.01 0.19 1.44
N ALA A 9 9.11 -0.58 1.37
CA ALA A 9 10.36 -0.12 0.75
C ALA A 9 10.17 0.18 -0.74
N GLN A 10 9.46 -0.69 -1.47
CA GLN A 10 9.15 -0.47 -2.89
C GLN A 10 8.21 0.72 -3.08
N TYR A 11 7.24 0.90 -2.18
CA TYR A 11 6.38 2.07 -2.19
C TYR A 11 7.18 3.36 -1.97
N ARG A 12 8.17 3.37 -1.07
CA ARG A 12 9.07 4.51 -0.87
C ARG A 12 9.92 4.79 -2.11
N ALA A 13 10.50 3.76 -2.72
CA ALA A 13 11.25 3.89 -3.97
C ALA A 13 10.39 4.43 -5.12
N LEU A 14 9.11 4.03 -5.20
CA LEU A 14 8.17 4.59 -6.19
C LEU A 14 8.05 6.12 -6.06
N GLN A 15 8.12 6.66 -4.84
CA GLN A 15 7.99 8.10 -4.59
C GLN A 15 9.23 8.91 -5.02
N GLU A 16 10.35 8.25 -5.32
CA GLU A 16 11.54 8.87 -5.92
C GLU A 16 11.34 9.11 -7.42
N LEU A 17 10.41 8.38 -8.06
CA LEU A 17 10.07 8.52 -9.48
C LEU A 17 9.00 9.58 -9.73
N GLY A 18 8.34 10.07 -8.68
CA GLY A 18 7.28 11.06 -8.77
C GLY A 18 6.40 11.11 -7.53
N GLU A 19 5.45 12.03 -7.51
CA GLU A 19 4.50 12.19 -6.41
C GLU A 19 3.24 11.35 -6.66
N PHE A 20 3.12 10.22 -5.96
CA PHE A 20 1.98 9.32 -6.10
C PHE A 20 1.14 9.28 -4.83
N ASP A 21 -0.16 8.99 -5.00
CA ASP A 21 -1.10 8.77 -3.89
C ASP A 21 -1.19 9.98 -2.95
N LEU A 22 -1.27 11.18 -3.55
CA LEU A 22 -1.39 12.47 -2.84
C LEU A 22 -2.78 12.72 -2.24
N LYS A 23 -3.80 11.96 -2.68
CA LYS A 23 -5.21 12.12 -2.28
C LYS A 23 -5.85 10.82 -1.79
N THR A 24 -5.28 9.69 -2.18
CA THR A 24 -5.72 8.34 -1.87
C THR A 24 -4.64 7.61 -1.09
N SER A 25 -4.98 6.51 -0.43
CA SER A 25 -3.98 5.61 0.14
C SER A 25 -4.05 4.26 -0.57
N SER A 26 -2.89 3.65 -0.74
CA SER A 26 -2.69 2.38 -1.45
C SER A 26 -2.45 1.25 -0.46
N TRP A 27 -3.09 0.12 -0.69
CA TRP A 27 -2.76 -1.11 0.04
C TRP A 27 -1.37 -1.59 -0.40
N ILE A 28 -0.51 -1.87 0.59
CA ILE A 28 0.81 -2.48 0.45
C ILE A 28 0.86 -3.89 1.06
N ALA A 29 1.90 -4.65 0.74
CA ALA A 29 2.12 -5.98 1.30
C ALA A 29 2.04 -5.94 2.83
N THR A 30 1.16 -6.78 3.39
CA THR A 30 0.92 -6.88 4.82
C THR A 30 1.43 -8.23 5.30
N PRO A 31 2.21 -8.30 6.40
CA PRO A 31 2.66 -9.57 6.96
C PRO A 31 1.50 -10.53 7.27
N ASP A 32 1.71 -11.82 7.02
CA ASP A 32 0.67 -12.84 7.18
C ASP A 32 0.10 -12.90 8.60
N ALA A 33 0.92 -12.68 9.62
CA ALA A 33 0.48 -12.63 11.01
C ALA A 33 -0.54 -11.49 11.26
N LEU A 34 -0.36 -10.32 10.63
CA LEU A 34 -1.30 -9.20 10.73
C LEU A 34 -2.57 -9.48 9.91
N ARG A 35 -2.42 -10.08 8.72
CA ARG A 35 -3.54 -10.49 7.87
C ARG A 35 -4.45 -11.52 8.55
N ALA A 36 -3.86 -12.49 9.25
CA ALA A 36 -4.58 -13.53 9.99
C ALA A 36 -5.48 -12.94 11.10
N LEU A 37 -5.09 -11.80 11.66
CA LEU A 37 -5.87 -11.04 12.63
C LEU A 37 -6.86 -10.05 11.98
N GLY A 38 -6.99 -10.06 10.66
CA GLY A 38 -7.87 -9.17 9.90
C GLY A 38 -7.26 -7.78 9.63
N GLY A 39 -5.99 -7.55 9.95
CA GLY A 39 -5.28 -6.30 9.68
C GLY A 39 -4.81 -6.14 8.24
N ALA A 40 -4.44 -4.92 7.87
CA ALA A 40 -3.87 -4.53 6.58
C ALA A 40 -3.01 -3.27 6.76
N LEU A 41 -1.94 -3.15 5.95
CA LEU A 41 -1.06 -1.99 5.89
C LEU A 41 -1.33 -1.14 4.64
N PHE A 42 -1.22 0.16 4.81
CA PHE A 42 -1.50 1.15 3.76
C PHE A 42 -0.47 2.27 3.76
N CYS A 43 -0.23 2.85 2.60
CA CYS A 43 0.62 4.02 2.45
C CYS A 43 -0.04 5.13 1.65
N ASP A 44 0.27 6.39 1.98
CA ASP A 44 0.04 7.56 1.12
C ASP A 44 1.20 8.56 1.27
N ARG A 45 1.23 9.58 0.39
CA ARG A 45 2.16 10.71 0.49
C ARG A 45 1.40 11.98 0.80
N ARG A 46 1.70 12.59 1.96
CA ARG A 46 1.10 13.84 2.43
C ARG A 46 2.22 14.73 2.94
N TYR A 47 2.13 16.04 2.73
CA TYR A 47 3.13 16.98 3.26
C TYR A 47 4.57 16.58 2.90
N ASP A 48 4.76 16.12 1.66
CA ASP A 48 6.02 15.60 1.14
C ASP A 48 6.64 14.43 1.95
N ARG A 49 5.80 13.65 2.63
CA ARG A 49 6.21 12.52 3.46
C ARG A 49 5.35 11.30 3.20
N VAL A 50 6.00 10.13 3.15
CA VAL A 50 5.30 8.84 3.12
C VAL A 50 4.87 8.47 4.52
N PHE A 51 3.58 8.22 4.68
CA PHE A 51 2.99 7.70 5.90
C PHE A 51 2.55 6.25 5.71
N VAL A 52 2.62 5.49 6.80
CA VAL A 52 2.18 4.10 6.84
C VAL A 52 1.16 3.96 7.96
N TYR A 53 0.06 3.28 7.65
CA TYR A 53 -1.06 3.11 8.57
C TYR A 53 -1.49 1.65 8.62
N HIS A 54 -2.13 1.26 9.71
CA HIS A 54 -2.87 0.00 9.80
C HIS A 54 -4.38 0.25 9.72
N ASN A 55 -5.13 -0.70 9.16
CA ASN A 55 -6.59 -0.76 9.31
C ASN A 55 -7.09 -2.19 9.15
N GLY A 56 -8.39 -2.42 9.40
CA GLY A 56 -9.04 -3.67 9.04
C GLY A 56 -9.06 -3.88 7.52
N ALA A 57 -8.80 -5.11 7.10
CA ALA A 57 -8.91 -5.56 5.71
C ALA A 57 -10.26 -5.17 5.08
N GLN A 58 -11.32 -5.34 5.87
CA GLN A 58 -12.70 -5.16 5.45
C GLN A 58 -13.04 -3.71 5.16
N SER A 59 -12.40 -2.77 5.84
CA SER A 59 -12.58 -1.33 5.61
C SER A 59 -12.16 -0.90 4.19
N TYR A 60 -11.48 -1.77 3.43
CA TYR A 60 -10.91 -1.43 2.12
C TYR A 60 -11.50 -2.16 0.93
N TYR A 61 -12.16 -3.33 1.10
CA TYR A 61 -12.83 -4.00 -0.02
C TYR A 61 -13.92 -3.11 -0.68
N ALA A 62 -14.37 -2.05 0.00
CA ALA A 62 -15.41 -1.16 -0.47
C ALA A 62 -14.93 0.10 -1.22
N ALA A 63 -13.65 0.52 -1.17
CA ALA A 63 -13.34 1.91 -1.56
C ALA A 63 -11.97 2.26 -2.14
N ARG A 64 -10.93 1.41 -2.12
CA ARG A 64 -9.56 1.90 -2.44
C ARG A 64 -8.65 0.86 -3.08
N GLY A 65 -7.78 1.33 -3.98
CA GLY A 65 -6.91 0.51 -4.84
C GLY A 65 -5.59 0.10 -4.22
N PHE A 66 -4.79 -0.63 -5.00
CA PHE A 66 -3.43 -1.04 -4.66
C PHE A 66 -2.46 -0.70 -5.78
N ARG A 67 -1.17 -0.64 -5.45
CA ARG A 67 -0.10 -0.57 -6.45
C ARG A 67 0.45 -1.97 -6.66
N GLY A 68 0.41 -2.44 -7.91
CA GLY A 68 0.88 -3.75 -8.31
C GLY A 68 2.27 -3.69 -8.93
N LEU A 69 3.15 -4.59 -8.53
CA LEU A 69 4.41 -4.89 -9.22
C LEU A 69 4.17 -6.07 -10.16
N LEU A 70 4.46 -5.88 -11.44
CA LEU A 70 4.52 -6.95 -12.43
C LEU A 70 5.96 -7.08 -12.91
N ARG A 71 6.50 -8.30 -12.87
CA ARG A 71 7.80 -8.62 -13.48
C ARG A 71 7.53 -9.21 -14.87
N VAL A 72 8.20 -8.69 -15.88
CA VAL A 72 8.11 -9.07 -17.29
C VAL A 72 9.46 -9.53 -17.78
#